data_AF-A0A932M709-F1
#
_entry.id   AF-A0A932M709-F1
#
_cell.length_a   1.000
_cell.length_b   1.000
_cell.length_c   1.000
_cell.angle_alpha   90.00
_cell.angle_beta   90.00
_cell.angle_gamma   90.00
#
_symmetry.space_group_name_H-M   'P 1'
#
loop_
_entity.id
_entity.type
_entity.pdbx_description
1 polymer ?
#
loop_
_entity_poly.entity_id
_entity_poly.type
_entity_poly.pdbx_seq_one_letter_code
_entity_poly.pdbx_strand_id
1 'polypeptide(L)'
;MKRLTAIVYGLQIASFVFGITLIAGVIINYLKRKDVEGTWLESHFRWQIRTFWFGLLWSLVGVVLLFVLIGILVLMGTMAWVLYRIIKGWIALEDGKPMYQG
;
A
#
# COMPACT_ATOMS: atom_id res chain seq x y z
N MET A 1 -14.13 11.80 1.70
CA MET A 1 -12.79 11.25 1.39
C MET A 1 -12.40 10.01 2.19
N LYS A 2 -12.68 9.91 3.51
CA LYS A 2 -12.34 8.72 4.34
C LYS A 2 -12.77 7.36 3.74
N ARG A 3 -14.00 7.26 3.21
CA ARG A 3 -14.49 6.03 2.53
C ARG A 3 -13.62 5.62 1.35
N LEU A 4 -13.19 6.58 0.53
CA LEU A 4 -12.34 6.31 -0.62
C LEU A 4 -10.96 5.81 -0.18
N THR A 5 -10.38 6.41 0.87
CA THR A 5 -9.12 5.94 1.46
C THR A 5 -9.23 4.49 1.95
N ALA A 6 -10.35 4.12 2.58
CA ALA A 6 -10.61 2.74 3.00
C ALA A 6 -10.75 1.79 1.79
N ILE A 7 -11.47 2.20 0.73
CA ILE A 7 -11.57 1.43 -0.51
C ILE A 7 -10.18 1.14 -1.09
N VAL A 8 -9.28 2.13 -1.10
CA VAL A 8 -7.91 1.92 -1.59
C VAL A 8 -7.17 0.87 -0.77
N TYR A 9 -7.25 0.89 0.56
CA TYR A 9 -6.68 -0.20 1.36
C TYR A 9 -7.34 -1.56 1.05
N GLY A 10 -8.64 -1.57 0.78
CA GLY A 10 -9.37 -2.79 0.42
C GLY A 10 -8.89 -3.37 -0.90
N LEU A 11 -8.66 -2.51 -1.90
CA LEU A 11 -8.07 -2.89 -3.18
C LEU A 11 -6.63 -3.43 -3.03
N GLN A 12 -5.86 -2.89 -2.09
CA GLN A 12 -4.51 -3.38 -1.77
C GLN A 12 -4.52 -4.74 -1.06
N ILE A 13 -5.52 -5.05 -0.25
CA ILE A 13 -5.69 -6.42 0.30
C ILE A 13 -6.21 -7.37 -0.77
N ALA A 14 -7.18 -6.94 -1.58
CA ALA A 14 -7.76 -7.77 -2.64
C ALA A 14 -6.71 -8.20 -3.68
N SER A 15 -5.59 -7.47 -3.81
CA SER A 15 -4.56 -7.81 -4.78
C SER A 15 -3.80 -9.09 -4.46
N PHE A 16 -3.84 -9.57 -3.22
CA PHE A 16 -3.29 -10.89 -2.88
C PHE A 16 -4.07 -12.04 -3.56
N VAL A 17 -5.31 -11.78 -3.99
CA VAL A 17 -6.14 -12.73 -4.73
C VAL A 17 -6.15 -12.42 -6.22
N PHE A 18 -6.32 -11.15 -6.59
CA PHE A 18 -6.56 -10.75 -7.98
C PHE A 18 -5.36 -10.11 -8.68
N GLY A 19 -4.31 -9.72 -7.96
CA GLY A 19 -3.12 -9.01 -8.46
C GLY A 19 -3.40 -7.58 -8.93
N ILE A 20 -4.26 -7.41 -9.94
CA ILE A 20 -4.49 -6.16 -10.67
C ILE A 20 -5.12 -5.04 -9.83
N THR A 21 -5.84 -5.38 -8.75
CA THR A 21 -6.48 -4.38 -7.89
C THR A 21 -5.46 -3.48 -7.18
N LEU A 22 -4.20 -3.91 -7.04
CA LEU A 22 -3.10 -3.11 -6.48
C LEU A 22 -2.83 -1.86 -7.34
N ILE A 23 -2.91 -2.03 -8.67
CA ILE A 23 -2.72 -0.95 -9.66
C ILE A 23 -3.91 0.00 -9.62
N ALA A 24 -5.14 -0.52 -9.56
CA ALA A 24 -6.33 0.32 -9.42
C ALA A 24 -6.25 1.22 -8.17
N GLY A 25 -5.81 0.67 -7.04
CA GLY A 25 -5.63 1.44 -5.79
C GLY A 25 -4.63 2.60 -5.92
N VAL A 26 -3.47 2.37 -6.55
CA VAL A 26 -2.49 3.45 -6.73
C VAL A 26 -2.94 4.51 -7.74
N ILE A 27 -3.67 4.12 -8.78
CA ILE A 27 -4.28 5.07 -9.73
C ILE A 27 -5.26 5.99 -9.02
N ILE A 28 -6.16 5.43 -8.21
CA ILE A 28 -7.11 6.21 -7.40
C ILE A 28 -6.36 7.20 -6.51
N ASN A 29 -5.28 6.76 -5.84
CA ASN A 29 -4.48 7.65 -5.02
C ASN A 29 -3.96 8.85 -5.79
N TYR A 30 -3.40 8.65 -6.99
CA TYR A 30 -2.87 9.76 -7.79
C TYR A 30 -3.98 10.68 -8.32
N LEU A 31 -5.07 10.12 -8.82
CA LEU A 31 -6.20 10.91 -9.36
C LEU A 31 -6.88 11.75 -8.29
N LYS A 32 -6.98 11.24 -7.06
CA LYS A 32 -7.70 11.85 -5.95
C LYS A 32 -6.81 12.51 -4.91
N ARG A 33 -5.50 12.63 -5.19
CA ARG A 33 -4.52 13.22 -4.28
C ARG A 33 -4.84 14.67 -3.93
N LYS A 34 -5.21 15.48 -4.93
CA LYS A 34 -5.53 16.90 -4.73
C LYS A 34 -6.73 17.11 -3.81
N ASP A 35 -7.70 16.19 -3.87
CA ASP A 35 -8.92 16.22 -3.06
C ASP A 35 -8.66 15.98 -1.55
N VAL A 36 -7.46 15.53 -1.16
CA VAL A 36 -7.08 15.29 0.24
C VAL A 36 -5.95 16.19 0.74
N GLU A 37 -5.42 17.09 -0.09
CA GLU A 37 -4.34 18.01 0.28
C GLU A 37 -4.73 18.89 1.47
N GLY A 38 -3.79 19.07 2.41
CA GLY A 38 -4.03 19.85 3.63
C GLY A 38 -4.94 19.16 4.66
N THR A 39 -5.39 17.93 4.40
CA THR A 39 -6.12 17.10 5.36
C THR A 39 -5.23 16.00 5.94
N TRP A 40 -5.62 15.44 7.08
CA TRP A 40 -4.92 14.29 7.67
C TRP A 40 -4.93 13.04 6.76
N LEU A 41 -5.87 12.95 5.81
CA LEU A 41 -5.95 11.86 4.83
C LEU A 41 -4.83 11.89 3.78
N GLU A 42 -4.20 13.05 3.57
CA GLU A 42 -3.04 13.17 2.69
C GLU A 42 -1.92 12.20 3.10
N SER A 43 -1.73 12.04 4.42
CA SER A 43 -0.74 11.12 4.99
C SER A 43 -1.05 9.65 4.64
N HIS A 44 -2.33 9.27 4.58
CA HIS A 44 -2.76 7.93 4.16
C HIS A 44 -2.53 7.69 2.68
N PHE A 45 -2.89 8.66 1.82
CA PHE A 45 -2.63 8.57 0.39
C PHE A 45 -1.12 8.39 0.12
N ARG A 46 -0.28 9.18 0.79
CA ARG A 46 1.18 9.06 0.73
C ARG A 46 1.67 7.70 1.24
N TRP A 47 1.08 7.19 2.33
CA TRP A 47 1.38 5.86 2.85
C TRP A 47 1.03 4.77 1.85
N GLN A 48 -0.18 4.78 1.28
CA GLN A 48 -0.66 3.80 0.31
C GLN A 48 0.18 3.81 -0.97
N ILE A 49 0.49 4.99 -1.52
CA ILE A 49 1.38 5.14 -2.68
C ILE A 49 2.76 4.54 -2.40
N ARG A 50 3.35 4.81 -1.23
CA ARG A 50 4.64 4.22 -0.86
C ARG A 50 4.55 2.70 -0.70
N THR A 51 3.45 2.16 -0.18
CA THR A 51 3.25 0.71 -0.06
C THR A 51 3.27 0.05 -1.43
N PHE A 52 2.61 0.67 -2.41
CA PHE A 52 2.63 0.22 -3.80
C PHE A 52 4.06 0.18 -4.35
N TRP A 53 4.78 1.31 -4.32
CA TRP A 53 6.08 1.40 -4.99
C TRP A 53 7.16 0.56 -4.31
N PHE A 54 7.23 0.55 -2.98
CA PHE A 54 8.18 -0.31 -2.27
C PHE A 54 7.80 -1.79 -2.38
N GLY A 55 6.50 -2.12 -2.34
CA GLY A 55 6.02 -3.48 -2.56
C GLY A 55 6.41 -3.99 -3.95
N LEU A 56 6.18 -3.18 -4.99
CA LEU A 56 6.60 -3.49 -6.36
C LEU A 56 8.13 -3.65 -6.47
N LEU A 57 8.90 -2.69 -5.93
CA LEU A 57 10.36 -2.74 -5.95
C LEU A 57 10.90 -4.01 -5.31
N TRP A 58 10.50 -4.32 -4.08
CA TRP A 58 11.00 -5.51 -3.37
C TRP A 58 10.48 -6.81 -3.96
N SER A 59 9.30 -6.81 -4.58
CA SER A 59 8.80 -7.97 -5.33
C SER A 59 9.67 -8.23 -6.55
N LEU A 60 10.01 -7.20 -7.32
CA LEU A 60 10.91 -7.33 -8.47
C LEU A 60 12.30 -7.80 -8.04
N VAL A 61 12.86 -7.22 -6.97
CA VAL A 61 14.12 -7.68 -6.39
C VAL A 61 14.03 -9.14 -5.96
N GLY A 62 12.94 -9.54 -5.28
CA GLY A 62 12.70 -10.92 -4.87
C GLY A 62 12.64 -11.88 -6.06
N VAL A 63 11.98 -11.50 -7.16
CA VAL A 63 11.93 -12.31 -8.40
C VAL A 63 13.32 -12.47 -9.01
N VAL A 64 14.12 -11.40 -9.10
CA VAL A 64 15.51 -11.50 -9.60
C VAL A 64 16.36 -12.37 -8.67
N LEU A 65 16.15 -12.30 -7.36
CA LEU A 65 16.88 -13.11 -6.40
C LEU A 65 16.44 -14.59 -6.36
N LEU A 66 15.39 -14.99 -7.08
CA LEU A 66 15.05 -16.40 -7.24
C LEU A 66 16.16 -17.19 -7.95
N PHE A 67 16.91 -16.55 -8.86
CA PHE A 67 18.03 -17.17 -9.56
C PHE A 67 19.18 -17.61 -8.62
N VAL A 68 19.25 -17.04 -7.41
CA VAL A 68 20.26 -17.36 -6.39
C VAL A 68 19.63 -17.97 -5.12
N LEU A 69 18.43 -18.55 -5.25
CA LEU A 69 17.68 -19.30 -4.21
C LEU A 69 17.26 -18.51 -2.96
N ILE A 70 17.60 -17.23 -2.82
CA ILE A 70 17.19 -16.39 -1.69
C ILE A 70 15.93 -15.54 -1.98
N GLY A 71 15.47 -15.51 -3.23
CA GLY A 71 14.31 -14.71 -3.65
C GLY A 71 13.02 -15.03 -2.89
N ILE A 72 12.79 -16.30 -2.51
CA ILE A 72 11.58 -16.71 -1.77
C ILE A 72 11.49 -15.99 -0.42
N LEU A 73 12.60 -15.85 0.31
CA LEU A 73 12.64 -15.15 1.59
C LEU A 73 12.30 -13.66 1.42
N VAL A 74 12.81 -13.04 0.35
CA VAL A 74 12.53 -11.63 0.03
C VAL A 74 11.07 -11.44 -0.35
N LEU A 75 10.49 -12.33 -1.15
CA LEU A 75 9.07 -12.28 -1.54
C LEU A 75 8.15 -12.46 -0.33
N MET A 76 8.43 -13.43 0.55
CA MET A 76 7.65 -13.63 1.78
C MET A 76 7.77 -12.42 2.73
N GLY A 77 8.98 -11.89 2.91
CA GLY A 77 9.21 -10.68 3.70
C GLY A 77 8.47 -9.47 3.15
N THR A 78 8.46 -9.31 1.82
CA THR A 78 7.71 -8.25 1.13
C THR A 78 6.21 -8.40 1.35
N MET A 79 5.68 -9.61 1.19
CA MET A 79 4.26 -9.91 1.45
C MET A 79 3.87 -9.56 2.89
N ALA A 80 4.61 -10.03 3.88
CA ALA A 80 4.36 -9.75 5.28
C ALA A 80 4.43 -8.23 5.58
N TRP A 81 5.43 -7.54 5.01
CA TRP A 81 5.59 -6.10 5.17
C TRP A 81 4.42 -5.32 4.55
N VAL A 82 3.97 -5.68 3.35
CA VAL A 82 2.81 -5.05 2.70
C VAL A 82 1.53 -5.27 3.53
N LEU A 83 1.27 -6.50 3.98
CA LEU A 83 0.11 -6.82 4.82
C LEU A 83 0.10 -5.99 6.11
N TYR A 84 1.22 -5.95 6.83
CA TYR A 84 1.38 -5.11 8.01
C TYR A 84 1.07 -3.63 7.70
N ARG A 85 1.61 -3.10 6.60
CA ARG A 85 1.40 -1.69 6.22
C ARG A 85 -0.06 -1.39 5.92
N ILE A 86 -0.79 -2.32 5.30
CA ILE A 86 -2.21 -2.15 5.02
C ILE A 86 -3.02 -2.19 6.31
N ILE A 87 -2.82 -3.20 7.16
CA ILE A 87 -3.53 -3.35 8.44
C ILE A 87 -3.30 -2.13 9.34
N LYS A 88 -2.03 -1.73 9.53
CA LYS A 88 -1.68 -0.56 10.32
C LYS A 88 -2.32 0.71 9.77
N GLY A 89 -2.31 0.85 8.44
CA GLY A 89 -2.93 1.99 7.76
C GLY A 89 -4.45 2.04 7.93
N TRP A 90 -5.10 0.88 7.87
CA TRP A 90 -6.54 0.76 8.06
C TRP A 90 -6.96 1.11 9.48
N ILE A 91 -6.28 0.55 10.49
CA ILE A 91 -6.57 0.83 11.91
C ILE A 91 -6.41 2.33 12.20
N ALA A 92 -5.31 2.95 11.74
CA ALA A 92 -5.11 4.39 11.92
C ALA A 92 -6.20 5.23 11.23
N LEU A 93 -6.67 4.81 10.06
CA LEU A 93 -7.76 5.47 9.35
C LEU A 93 -9.07 5.39 10.14
N GLU A 94 -9.39 4.22 10.69
CA GLU A 94 -10.58 4.02 11.53
C GLU A 94 -10.53 4.90 12.77
N ASP A 95 -9.39 4.92 13.46
CA ASP A 95 -9.08 5.76 14.62
C ASP A 95 -9.07 7.26 14.34
N GLY A 96 -9.13 7.68 13.07
CA GLY A 96 -9.08 9.10 12.69
C GLY A 96 -7.70 9.74 12.88
N LYS A 97 -6.63 8.93 12.88
CA LYS A 97 -5.25 9.38 13.10
C LYS A 97 -4.48 9.44 11.77
N PRO A 98 -3.60 10.44 11.56
CA PRO A 98 -2.73 10.49 10.39
C PRO A 98 -1.66 9.38 10.42
N MET A 99 -1.12 9.02 9.25
CA MET A 99 -0.01 8.06 9.13
C MET A 99 1.37 8.65 9.41
N TYR A 100 1.52 9.95 9.17
CA TYR A 100 2.72 10.70 9.51
C TYR A 100 2.26 11.86 10.39
N GLN A 101 2.87 12.01 11.54
CA GLN A 101 2.71 13.23 12.33
C GLN A 101 3.49 14.33 11.60
N GLY A 102 2.78 15.37 11.20
CA GLY A 102 3.32 16.59 10.59
C GLY A 102 2.75 17.78 11.33
#